data_AF-C7MCP6-F1
#
_entry.id   AF-C7MCP6-F1
#
_cell.length_a   1.000
_cell.length_b   1.000
_cell.length_c   1.000
_cell.angle_alpha   90.00
_cell.angle_beta   90.00
_cell.angle_gamma   90.00
#
_symmetry.space_group_name_H-M   'P 1'
#
loop_
_entity.id
_entity.type
_entity.pdbx_description
1 polymer ?
#
loop_
_entity_poly.entity_id
_entity_poly.type
_entity_poly.pdbx_seq_one_letter_code
_entity_poly.pdbx_strand_id
1 'polypeptide(L)'
;MITTLTDTTASAIDKQMIEMRETFGANTIGRVLTLIIIATGDVEEPLEAAIAASHEHPARVIVVDADPEAENSGLDAEIRVGRDAGAGEIVILHARGDVLWALDTLVMALLLPDAPIVTWWPENAPSSPVHDVLGSMSQRRITDSAACPDPLATLKRLRRGYSSGDSDFAWARLTRWRGLVASAYEVPPVAVPTKAEVTGTVGNPSVALMAAWLEHTLGVTAEVLPPAADDADFAGVHGVRLVREDGTIELTRVSDDSIVMKLPGDDTGQHVTMPRRSLAELITEELRRLDPDEVYGEVLAATYSSVDDTATFASGKPAPHDVVLADGDAVAAAAAEGAAQQLAAALAERPVAHLVLTGGTVGTKTAAALPEALAAAGVDAAHLHLWWGDERFVDPDSAERNEVGVRDSLLVPLQEKAGLPARNIHVMPSPADGMSLEDAAAWYGQQLDQMGGDEPFRTRGRAFFDVLLLGVGPDGHIASLFPEHPDQRHISASATGVTDSPKPPPERISLTWPVLNSARHVALLVAGAEKAGAVRDGHGPIDPWAVPASAVRGLESTTWYLDESAAGGEG
;
A
#
# COMPACT_ATOMS: atom_id res chain seq x y z
N MET A 1 -10.39 -37.30 -5.01
CA MET A 1 -9.82 -37.67 -6.32
C MET A 1 -9.17 -36.43 -6.88
N ILE A 2 -8.01 -36.62 -7.53
CA ILE A 2 -7.22 -35.53 -8.13
C ILE A 2 -7.15 -35.77 -9.65
N THR A 3 -7.37 -34.72 -10.45
CA THR A 3 -7.20 -34.73 -11.91
C THR A 3 -6.35 -33.55 -12.32
N THR A 4 -5.26 -33.80 -13.06
CA THR A 4 -4.35 -32.77 -13.55
C THR A 4 -4.58 -32.50 -15.03
N LEU A 5 -4.61 -31.22 -15.42
CA LEU A 5 -4.70 -30.72 -16.79
C LEU A 5 -3.44 -29.92 -17.11
N THR A 6 -2.76 -30.27 -18.20
CA THR A 6 -1.55 -29.57 -18.67
C THR A 6 -1.84 -28.72 -19.89
N ASP A 7 -1.28 -27.51 -19.96
CA ASP A 7 -1.43 -26.56 -21.07
C ASP A 7 -2.92 -26.38 -21.45
N THR A 8 -3.68 -25.89 -20.47
CA THR A 8 -5.14 -25.91 -20.47
C THR A 8 -5.75 -24.51 -20.58
N THR A 9 -7.09 -24.45 -20.56
CA THR A 9 -7.87 -23.21 -20.59
C THR A 9 -8.96 -23.25 -19.53
N ALA A 10 -9.44 -22.09 -19.07
CA ALA A 10 -10.53 -22.01 -18.11
C ALA A 10 -11.79 -22.80 -18.56
N SER A 11 -12.11 -22.79 -19.86
CA SER A 11 -13.23 -23.56 -20.41
C SER A 11 -13.02 -25.07 -20.33
N ALA A 12 -11.79 -25.56 -20.54
CA ALA A 12 -11.47 -26.98 -20.38
C ALA A 12 -11.54 -27.42 -18.92
N ILE A 13 -11.09 -26.56 -18.00
CA ILE A 13 -11.20 -26.78 -16.55
C ILE A 13 -12.67 -26.89 -16.14
N ASP A 14 -13.50 -25.91 -16.50
CA ASP A 14 -14.93 -25.92 -16.14
C ASP A 14 -15.65 -27.17 -16.69
N LYS A 15 -15.37 -27.54 -17.95
CA LYS A 15 -15.90 -28.76 -18.55
C LYS A 15 -15.50 -30.00 -17.75
N GLN A 16 -14.22 -30.14 -17.39
CA GLN A 16 -13.73 -31.26 -16.59
C GLN A 16 -14.41 -31.31 -15.20
N MET A 17 -14.63 -30.15 -14.57
CA MET A 17 -15.34 -30.06 -13.30
C MET A 17 -16.79 -30.56 -13.42
N ILE A 18 -17.50 -30.20 -14.50
CA ILE A 18 -18.86 -30.67 -14.76
C ILE A 18 -18.88 -32.20 -14.90
N GLU A 19 -17.98 -32.76 -15.71
CA GLU A 19 -17.88 -34.21 -15.92
C GLU A 19 -17.59 -34.96 -14.60
N MET A 20 -16.71 -34.41 -13.75
CA MET A 20 -16.40 -34.98 -12.43
C MET A 20 -17.62 -34.95 -11.50
N ARG A 21 -18.42 -33.86 -11.49
CA ARG A 21 -19.66 -33.82 -10.68
C ARG A 21 -20.66 -34.89 -11.09
N GLU A 22 -20.88 -35.04 -12.40
CA GLU A 22 -21.81 -36.03 -12.95
C GLU A 22 -21.37 -37.47 -12.64
N THR A 23 -20.07 -37.73 -12.78
CA THR A 23 -19.50 -39.07 -12.59
C THR A 23 -19.54 -39.52 -11.12
N PHE A 24 -19.27 -38.61 -10.19
CA PHE A 24 -19.08 -38.96 -8.78
C PHE A 24 -20.30 -38.69 -7.89
N GLY A 25 -21.42 -38.24 -8.48
CA GLY A 25 -22.66 -38.03 -7.74
C GLY A 25 -22.46 -37.08 -6.57
N ALA A 26 -21.66 -36.02 -6.78
CA ALA A 26 -21.52 -34.93 -5.83
C ALA A 26 -22.85 -34.15 -5.81
N ASN A 27 -23.86 -34.73 -5.16
CA ASN A 27 -25.14 -34.11 -4.88
C ASN A 27 -24.84 -32.78 -4.19
N THR A 28 -25.15 -31.68 -4.88
CA THR A 28 -25.52 -30.35 -4.36
C THR A 28 -25.35 -30.18 -2.86
N ILE A 29 -24.10 -30.12 -2.39
CA ILE A 29 -23.82 -29.37 -1.17
C ILE A 29 -24.05 -27.92 -1.60
N GLY A 30 -25.04 -27.27 -0.98
CA GLY A 30 -25.34 -25.86 -1.25
C GLY A 30 -24.10 -25.05 -0.93
N ARG A 31 -23.34 -24.71 -1.96
CA ARG A 31 -22.14 -23.88 -1.83
C ARG A 31 -22.60 -22.49 -1.48
N VAL A 32 -21.99 -21.93 -0.45
CA VAL A 32 -22.40 -20.64 0.07
C VAL A 32 -21.42 -19.53 -0.31
N LEU A 33 -20.24 -19.86 -0.84
CA LEU A 33 -19.24 -18.90 -1.32
C LEU A 33 -18.19 -19.52 -2.26
N THR A 34 -17.44 -18.65 -2.94
CA THR A 34 -16.16 -18.97 -3.60
C THR A 34 -15.02 -18.37 -2.77
N LEU A 35 -14.05 -19.18 -2.38
CA LEU A 35 -12.82 -18.77 -1.70
C LEU A 35 -11.67 -18.83 -2.70
N ILE A 36 -11.08 -17.69 -3.00
CA ILE A 36 -9.89 -17.55 -3.83
C ILE A 36 -8.68 -17.42 -2.90
N ILE A 37 -7.66 -18.24 -3.11
CA ILE A 37 -6.39 -18.20 -2.37
C ILE A 37 -5.30 -17.82 -3.37
N ILE A 38 -4.58 -16.74 -3.10
CA ILE A 38 -3.48 -16.28 -3.95
C ILE A 38 -2.18 -16.55 -3.20
N ALA A 39 -1.43 -17.55 -3.66
CA ALA A 39 -0.21 -18.00 -3.01
C ALA A 39 0.97 -17.86 -3.99
N THR A 40 2.11 -17.45 -3.46
CA THR A 40 3.36 -17.24 -4.20
C THR A 40 4.47 -18.21 -3.76
N GLY A 41 4.11 -19.18 -2.93
CA GLY A 41 5.01 -20.06 -2.20
C GLY A 41 4.36 -21.41 -1.90
N ASP A 42 4.48 -21.88 -0.65
CA ASP A 42 3.88 -23.16 -0.27
C ASP A 42 2.34 -23.07 -0.22
N VAL A 43 1.69 -23.78 -1.14
CA VAL A 43 0.23 -23.80 -1.26
C VAL A 43 -0.43 -24.78 -0.27
N GLU A 44 0.31 -25.70 0.34
CA GLU A 44 -0.29 -26.83 1.06
C GLU A 44 -0.92 -26.38 2.40
N GLU A 45 -0.23 -25.58 3.21
CA GLU A 45 -0.78 -25.10 4.49
C GLU A 45 -2.05 -24.24 4.31
N PRO A 46 -2.09 -23.23 3.41
CA PRO A 46 -3.32 -22.50 3.12
C PRO A 46 -4.46 -23.39 2.61
N LEU A 47 -4.12 -24.39 1.79
CA LEU A 47 -5.07 -25.32 1.24
C LEU A 47 -5.66 -26.25 2.31
N GLU A 48 -4.85 -26.80 3.21
CA GLU A 48 -5.29 -27.60 4.35
C GLU A 48 -6.23 -26.79 5.27
N ALA A 49 -5.90 -25.53 5.53
CA ALA A 49 -6.74 -24.62 6.31
C ALA A 49 -8.10 -24.38 5.63
N ALA A 50 -8.12 -24.15 4.31
CA ALA A 50 -9.34 -23.98 3.54
C ALA A 50 -10.19 -25.27 3.49
N ILE A 51 -9.57 -26.44 3.38
CA ILE A 51 -10.24 -27.75 3.45
C ILE A 51 -10.93 -27.90 4.81
N ALA A 52 -10.22 -27.61 5.90
CA ALA A 52 -10.78 -27.67 7.25
C ALA A 52 -11.98 -26.72 7.40
N ALA A 53 -11.85 -25.48 6.94
CA ALA A 53 -12.92 -24.47 7.00
C ALA A 53 -14.14 -24.83 6.14
N SER A 54 -13.94 -25.56 5.04
CA SER A 54 -15.02 -25.98 4.14
C SER A 54 -16.09 -26.83 4.83
N HIS A 55 -15.74 -27.51 5.92
CA HIS A 55 -16.69 -28.31 6.70
C HIS A 55 -17.73 -27.46 7.43
N GLU A 56 -17.38 -26.25 7.86
CA GLU A 56 -18.32 -25.27 8.44
C GLU A 56 -18.90 -24.34 7.36
N HIS A 57 -18.10 -24.01 6.34
CA HIS A 57 -18.43 -23.06 5.28
C HIS A 57 -18.24 -23.71 3.89
N PRO A 58 -19.22 -24.49 3.38
CA PRO A 58 -19.09 -25.17 2.10
C PRO A 58 -18.80 -24.20 0.95
N ALA A 59 -17.59 -24.29 0.40
CA ALA A 59 -17.07 -23.36 -0.58
C ALA A 59 -16.53 -24.06 -1.83
N ARG A 60 -16.49 -23.33 -2.95
CA ARG A 60 -15.54 -23.65 -4.02
C ARG A 60 -14.22 -22.96 -3.66
N VAL A 61 -13.13 -23.71 -3.60
CA VAL A 61 -11.79 -23.15 -3.39
C VAL A 61 -11.09 -23.06 -4.74
N ILE A 62 -10.58 -21.88 -5.06
CA ILE A 62 -9.72 -21.65 -6.23
C ILE A 62 -8.38 -21.18 -5.69
N VAL A 63 -7.32 -21.94 -5.92
CA VAL A 63 -5.96 -21.57 -5.56
C VAL A 63 -5.27 -21.06 -6.83
N VAL A 64 -4.68 -19.87 -6.77
CA VAL A 64 -3.83 -19.32 -7.82
C VAL A 64 -2.39 -19.40 -7.32
N ASP A 65 -1.65 -20.31 -7.94
CA ASP A 65 -0.20 -20.46 -7.78
C ASP A 65 0.47 -19.76 -8.97
N ALA A 66 1.12 -18.62 -8.69
CA ALA A 66 1.63 -17.70 -9.69
C ALA A 66 3.16 -17.75 -9.78
N ASP A 67 3.67 -18.04 -10.98
CA ASP A 67 5.10 -17.97 -11.28
C ASP A 67 5.36 -16.92 -12.38
N PRO A 68 5.59 -15.64 -11.99
CA PRO A 68 5.82 -14.56 -12.95
C PRO A 68 7.18 -14.64 -13.65
N GLU A 69 8.16 -15.32 -13.06
CA GLU A 69 9.53 -15.42 -13.58
C GLU A 69 9.71 -16.62 -14.54
N ALA A 70 8.65 -17.38 -14.80
CA ALA A 70 8.69 -18.51 -15.70
C ALA A 70 9.09 -18.11 -17.13
N GLU A 71 10.05 -18.84 -17.72
CA GLU A 71 10.51 -18.61 -19.10
C GLU A 71 9.41 -18.81 -20.17
N ASN A 72 8.35 -19.55 -19.84
CA ASN A 72 7.26 -19.87 -20.76
C ASN A 72 5.90 -19.52 -20.15
N SER A 73 5.05 -18.87 -20.93
CA SER A 73 3.66 -18.56 -20.58
C SER A 73 2.78 -19.80 -20.71
N GLY A 74 1.88 -20.04 -19.76
CA GLY A 74 0.94 -21.17 -19.83
C GLY A 74 0.11 -21.35 -18.55
N LEU A 75 -0.87 -22.26 -18.63
CA LEU A 75 -1.75 -22.59 -17.52
C LEU A 75 -1.84 -24.11 -17.36
N ASP A 76 -1.47 -24.61 -16.20
CA ASP A 76 -1.84 -25.95 -15.76
C ASP A 76 -2.90 -25.86 -14.66
N ALA A 77 -3.65 -26.94 -14.45
CA ALA A 77 -4.64 -26.98 -13.39
C ALA A 77 -4.74 -28.34 -12.71
N GLU A 78 -5.04 -28.32 -11.42
CA GLU A 78 -5.37 -29.52 -10.65
C GLU A 78 -6.79 -29.37 -10.08
N ILE A 79 -7.63 -30.37 -10.31
CA ILE A 79 -9.01 -30.40 -9.80
C ILE A 79 -9.09 -31.49 -8.74
N ARG A 80 -9.46 -31.11 -7.50
CA ARG A 80 -9.74 -32.05 -6.41
C ARG A 80 -11.24 -32.08 -6.11
N VAL A 81 -11.78 -33.29 -5.96
CA VAL A 81 -13.18 -33.54 -5.55
C VAL A 81 -13.30 -34.65 -4.51
N GLY A 82 -14.37 -34.61 -3.73
CA GLY A 82 -14.66 -35.62 -2.70
C GLY A 82 -13.73 -35.50 -1.50
N ARG A 83 -13.19 -36.62 -1.02
CA ARG A 83 -12.34 -36.65 0.19
C ARG A 83 -11.15 -35.67 0.14
N ASP A 84 -10.58 -35.46 -1.05
CA ASP A 84 -9.40 -34.63 -1.25
C ASP A 84 -9.75 -33.13 -1.39
N ALA A 85 -11.02 -32.77 -1.23
CA ALA A 85 -11.55 -31.40 -1.39
C ALA A 85 -12.41 -30.95 -0.18
N GLY A 86 -12.39 -31.71 0.92
CA GLY A 86 -13.26 -31.46 2.07
C GLY A 86 -14.75 -31.58 1.70
N ALA A 87 -15.53 -30.56 2.05
CA ALA A 87 -16.96 -30.47 1.70
C ALA A 87 -17.22 -29.72 0.38
N GLY A 88 -16.17 -29.43 -0.40
CA GLY A 88 -16.23 -28.57 -1.58
C GLY A 88 -15.59 -29.13 -2.85
N GLU A 89 -15.26 -28.22 -3.77
CA GLU A 89 -14.42 -28.45 -4.95
C GLU A 89 -13.20 -27.57 -4.85
N ILE A 90 -12.04 -28.10 -5.21
CA ILE A 90 -10.80 -27.33 -5.23
C ILE A 90 -10.26 -27.34 -6.64
N VAL A 91 -9.90 -26.15 -7.12
CA VAL A 91 -9.20 -25.95 -8.38
C VAL A 91 -7.90 -25.22 -8.07
N ILE A 92 -6.76 -25.82 -8.35
CA ILE A 92 -5.45 -25.18 -8.26
C ILE A 92 -5.05 -24.79 -9.67
N LEU A 93 -4.76 -23.52 -9.88
CA LEU A 93 -4.32 -22.94 -11.14
C LEU A 93 -2.83 -22.62 -11.02
N HIS A 94 -2.01 -23.29 -11.82
CA HIS A 94 -0.58 -22.98 -11.92
C HIS A 94 -0.39 -22.06 -13.13
N ALA A 95 -0.42 -20.76 -12.88
CA ALA A 95 -0.34 -19.72 -13.91
C ALA A 95 1.11 -19.24 -14.08
N ARG A 96 1.59 -19.26 -15.32
CA ARG A 96 2.97 -18.91 -15.68
C ARG A 96 3.03 -17.81 -16.74
N GLY A 97 3.99 -16.90 -16.60
CA GLY A 97 4.28 -15.85 -17.59
C GLY A 97 3.08 -14.94 -17.87
N ASP A 98 2.81 -14.67 -19.15
CA ASP A 98 1.82 -13.66 -19.59
C ASP A 98 0.37 -13.95 -19.16
N VAL A 99 0.08 -15.20 -18.75
CA VAL A 99 -1.25 -15.61 -18.29
C VAL A 99 -1.66 -14.87 -17.01
N LEU A 100 -0.69 -14.39 -16.22
CA LEU A 100 -0.94 -13.64 -14.99
C LEU A 100 -1.68 -12.32 -15.23
N TRP A 101 -1.54 -11.72 -16.41
CA TRP A 101 -2.22 -10.48 -16.78
C TRP A 101 -3.72 -10.66 -17.09
N ALA A 102 -4.19 -11.91 -17.18
CA ALA A 102 -5.58 -12.25 -17.49
C ALA A 102 -6.23 -13.13 -16.39
N LEU A 103 -5.71 -13.06 -15.15
CA LEU A 103 -6.21 -13.87 -14.02
C LEU A 103 -7.69 -13.60 -13.72
N ASP A 104 -8.14 -12.36 -13.85
CA ASP A 104 -9.56 -12.01 -13.71
C ASP A 104 -10.45 -12.85 -14.62
N THR A 105 -10.10 -12.94 -15.90
CA THR A 105 -10.87 -13.64 -16.93
C THR A 105 -10.86 -15.15 -16.68
N LEU A 106 -9.74 -15.70 -16.22
CA LEU A 106 -9.61 -17.11 -15.87
C LEU A 106 -10.46 -17.47 -14.65
N VAL A 107 -10.36 -16.68 -13.59
CA VAL A 107 -11.06 -16.93 -12.33
C VAL A 107 -12.57 -16.69 -12.51
N MET A 108 -12.97 -15.64 -13.23
CA MET A 108 -14.39 -15.33 -13.49
C MET A 108 -15.15 -16.50 -14.11
N ALA A 109 -14.52 -17.24 -15.02
CA ALA A 109 -15.13 -18.42 -15.65
C ALA A 109 -15.37 -19.58 -14.66
N LEU A 110 -14.68 -19.59 -13.52
CA LEU A 110 -14.72 -20.65 -12.51
C LEU A 110 -15.52 -20.24 -11.26
N LEU A 111 -16.05 -19.02 -11.19
CA LEU A 111 -16.84 -18.54 -10.06
C LEU A 111 -18.18 -19.27 -9.96
N LEU A 112 -18.72 -19.31 -8.74
CA LEU A 112 -20.10 -19.73 -8.52
C LEU A 112 -21.04 -18.54 -8.80
N PRO A 113 -22.07 -18.71 -9.66
CA PRO A 113 -23.06 -17.66 -9.89
C PRO A 113 -23.76 -17.26 -8.59
N ASP A 114 -23.92 -15.96 -8.37
CA ASP A 114 -24.67 -15.35 -7.25
C ASP A 114 -24.15 -15.73 -5.84
N ALA A 115 -22.95 -16.30 -5.73
CA ALA A 115 -22.32 -16.61 -4.46
C ALA A 115 -21.30 -15.51 -4.07
N PRO A 116 -21.19 -15.15 -2.78
CA PRO A 116 -20.11 -14.31 -2.29
C PRO A 116 -18.72 -14.84 -2.68
N ILE A 117 -17.81 -13.93 -2.97
CA ILE A 117 -16.42 -14.15 -3.34
C ILE A 117 -15.56 -13.59 -2.21
N VAL A 118 -14.68 -14.44 -1.69
CA VAL A 118 -13.70 -14.11 -0.68
C VAL A 118 -12.33 -14.32 -1.30
N THR A 119 -11.46 -13.32 -1.27
CA THR A 119 -10.05 -13.47 -1.67
C THR A 119 -9.16 -13.42 -0.45
N TRP A 120 -8.21 -14.34 -0.39
CA TRP A 120 -7.26 -14.47 0.70
C TRP A 120 -5.82 -14.54 0.16
N TRP A 121 -4.97 -13.66 0.68
CA TRP A 121 -3.52 -13.69 0.51
C TRP A 121 -2.88 -14.23 1.80
N PRO A 122 -2.43 -15.51 1.82
CA PRO A 122 -1.75 -16.09 2.98
C PRO A 122 -0.42 -15.41 3.30
N GLU A 123 0.22 -14.85 2.27
CA GLU A 123 1.47 -14.09 2.31
C GLU A 123 1.45 -13.06 1.18
N ASN A 124 2.43 -12.15 1.16
CA ASN A 124 2.63 -11.16 0.08
C ASN A 124 1.36 -10.39 -0.31
N ALA A 125 0.60 -9.96 0.71
CA ALA A 125 -0.64 -9.23 0.50
C ALA A 125 -0.40 -7.91 -0.29
N PRO A 126 -1.26 -7.60 -1.28
CA PRO A 126 -1.18 -6.37 -2.05
C PRO A 126 -1.34 -5.14 -1.15
N SER A 127 -0.86 -3.99 -1.60
CA SER A 127 -0.93 -2.75 -0.83
C SER A 127 -2.36 -2.24 -0.60
N SER A 128 -3.22 -2.47 -1.59
CA SER A 128 -4.66 -2.24 -1.50
C SER A 128 -5.39 -3.48 -2.02
N PRO A 129 -5.91 -4.33 -1.11
CA PRO A 129 -6.63 -5.52 -1.51
C PRO A 129 -7.83 -5.23 -2.42
N VAL A 130 -8.55 -4.13 -2.24
CA VAL A 130 -9.73 -3.82 -3.07
C VAL A 130 -9.39 -3.48 -4.52
N HIS A 131 -8.17 -3.02 -4.79
CA HIS A 131 -7.72 -2.65 -6.15
C HIS A 131 -6.92 -3.75 -6.83
N ASP A 132 -6.64 -4.86 -6.13
CA ASP A 132 -6.09 -6.06 -6.75
C ASP A 132 -7.06 -6.65 -7.78
N VAL A 133 -6.53 -7.28 -8.83
CA VAL A 133 -7.29 -7.89 -9.92
C VAL A 133 -8.38 -8.85 -9.41
N LEU A 134 -8.04 -9.74 -8.47
CA LEU A 134 -8.96 -10.70 -7.87
C LEU A 134 -9.62 -10.15 -6.60
N GLY A 135 -8.96 -9.22 -5.92
CA GLY A 135 -9.56 -8.50 -4.79
C GLY A 135 -10.76 -7.65 -5.16
N SER A 136 -10.73 -6.94 -6.29
CA SER A 136 -11.79 -6.02 -6.74
C SER A 136 -13.14 -6.69 -7.01
N MET A 137 -13.15 -7.99 -7.32
CA MET A 137 -14.37 -8.80 -7.47
C MET A 137 -14.89 -9.38 -6.15
N SER A 138 -14.13 -9.26 -5.06
CA SER A 138 -14.39 -9.94 -3.78
C SER A 138 -15.09 -9.03 -2.78
N GLN A 139 -16.10 -9.58 -2.07
CA GLN A 139 -16.75 -8.85 -0.98
C GLN A 139 -15.92 -8.84 0.30
N ARG A 140 -15.21 -9.94 0.57
CA ARG A 140 -14.27 -10.06 1.70
C ARG A 140 -12.86 -10.28 1.18
N ARG A 141 -11.91 -9.54 1.74
CA ARG A 141 -10.50 -9.57 1.36
C ARG A 141 -9.67 -9.79 2.62
N ILE A 142 -8.97 -10.91 2.69
CA ILE A 142 -8.29 -11.40 3.88
C ILE A 142 -6.79 -11.38 3.62
N THR A 143 -6.04 -10.75 4.51
CA THR A 143 -4.57 -10.71 4.46
C THR A 143 -3.98 -11.37 5.70
N ASP A 144 -2.70 -11.76 5.66
CA ASP A 144 -1.94 -12.09 6.86
C ASP A 144 -0.66 -11.28 6.93
N SER A 145 -0.77 -10.07 7.47
CA SER A 145 0.39 -9.18 7.67
C SER A 145 1.49 -9.84 8.50
N ALA A 146 1.17 -10.75 9.43
CA ALA A 146 2.15 -11.43 10.26
C ALA A 146 2.98 -12.47 9.50
N ALA A 147 2.48 -12.99 8.39
CA ALA A 147 3.16 -13.95 7.52
C ALA A 147 3.99 -13.29 6.41
N CYS A 148 3.89 -11.96 6.25
CA CYS A 148 4.64 -11.23 5.22
C CYS A 148 6.11 -10.97 5.65
N PRO A 149 7.06 -10.79 4.70
CA PRO A 149 8.48 -10.59 5.00
C PRO A 149 8.79 -9.42 5.96
N ASP A 150 8.06 -8.31 5.82
CA ASP A 150 8.05 -7.18 6.76
C ASP A 150 6.64 -6.99 7.33
N PRO A 151 6.32 -7.57 8.50
CA PRO A 151 4.98 -7.56 9.03
C PRO A 151 4.44 -6.17 9.38
N LEU A 152 5.23 -5.36 10.08
CA LEU A 152 4.77 -4.03 10.49
C LEU A 152 4.63 -3.09 9.30
N ALA A 153 5.52 -3.21 8.31
CA ALA A 153 5.40 -2.37 7.14
C ALA A 153 4.26 -2.81 6.22
N THR A 154 3.98 -4.11 6.13
CA THR A 154 2.75 -4.62 5.50
C THR A 154 1.52 -4.05 6.18
N LEU A 155 1.44 -4.10 7.53
CA LEU A 155 0.31 -3.52 8.26
C LEU A 155 0.17 -2.00 8.00
N LYS A 156 1.28 -1.27 7.98
CA LYS A 156 1.31 0.16 7.62
C LYS A 156 0.88 0.43 6.18
N ARG A 157 1.05 -0.53 5.28
CA ARG A 157 0.67 -0.45 3.86
C ARG A 157 -0.82 -0.72 3.68
N LEU A 158 -1.32 -1.80 4.28
CA LEU A 158 -2.74 -2.15 4.31
C LEU A 158 -3.61 -1.05 4.91
N ARG A 159 -3.11 -0.32 5.92
CA ARG A 159 -3.79 0.87 6.44
C ARG A 159 -4.08 1.93 5.37
N ARG A 160 -3.17 2.11 4.40
CA ARG A 160 -3.23 3.17 3.37
C ARG A 160 -4.28 2.87 2.31
N GLY A 161 -4.38 1.59 1.96
CA GLY A 161 -5.26 1.08 0.92
C GLY A 161 -6.47 0.35 1.48
N TYR A 162 -6.80 0.57 2.76
CA TYR A 162 -7.92 -0.07 3.44
C TYR A 162 -9.23 0.32 2.77
N SER A 163 -10.05 -0.67 2.49
CA SER A 163 -11.43 -0.50 2.10
C SER A 163 -12.35 -1.41 2.89
N SER A 164 -13.62 -1.03 2.95
CA SER A 164 -14.64 -1.81 3.64
C SER A 164 -14.73 -3.22 3.05
N GLY A 165 -14.60 -4.24 3.91
CA GLY A 165 -14.47 -5.64 3.51
C GLY A 165 -13.04 -6.18 3.57
N ASP A 166 -12.04 -5.35 3.84
CA ASP A 166 -10.68 -5.78 4.17
C ASP A 166 -10.58 -6.27 5.62
N SER A 167 -9.76 -7.30 5.83
CA SER A 167 -9.50 -7.92 7.14
C SER A 167 -8.11 -8.52 7.16
N ASP A 168 -7.54 -8.69 8.35
CA ASP A 168 -6.21 -9.27 8.51
C ASP A 168 -6.18 -10.32 9.63
N PHE A 169 -5.52 -11.44 9.41
CA PHE A 169 -5.42 -12.50 10.40
C PHE A 169 -4.66 -12.07 11.66
N ALA A 170 -3.78 -11.07 11.61
CA ALA A 170 -3.21 -10.51 12.82
C ALA A 170 -4.28 -9.89 13.73
N TRP A 171 -5.38 -9.37 13.18
CA TRP A 171 -6.54 -8.91 13.93
C TRP A 171 -7.39 -10.08 14.46
N ALA A 172 -7.67 -11.09 13.63
CA ALA A 172 -8.42 -12.28 14.03
C ALA A 172 -7.72 -13.07 15.17
N ARG A 173 -6.39 -13.05 15.22
CA ARG A 173 -5.60 -13.61 16.34
C ARG A 173 -5.91 -12.95 17.69
N LEU A 174 -6.41 -11.71 17.68
CA LEU A 174 -6.74 -10.95 18.88
C LEU A 174 -8.16 -11.19 19.40
N THR A 175 -9.03 -11.90 18.67
CA THR A 175 -10.44 -12.05 19.07
C THR A 175 -10.62 -12.59 20.49
N ARG A 176 -9.85 -13.62 20.87
CA ARG A 176 -9.89 -14.18 22.25
C ARG A 176 -9.32 -13.20 23.28
N TRP A 177 -8.22 -12.50 22.97
CA TRP A 177 -7.64 -11.46 23.84
C TRP A 177 -8.61 -10.31 24.09
N ARG A 178 -9.22 -9.77 23.03
CA ARG A 178 -10.23 -8.70 23.09
C ARG A 178 -11.43 -9.12 23.94
N GLY A 179 -11.92 -10.35 23.75
CA GLY A 179 -13.00 -10.92 24.55
C GLY A 179 -12.67 -11.01 26.05
N LEU A 180 -11.45 -11.40 26.40
CA LEU A 180 -11.02 -11.47 27.80
C LEU A 180 -10.87 -10.10 28.44
N VAL A 181 -10.28 -9.14 27.73
CA VAL A 181 -10.23 -7.74 28.18
C VAL A 181 -11.65 -7.22 28.42
N ALA A 182 -12.59 -7.47 27.50
CA ALA A 182 -13.99 -7.08 27.67
C ALA A 182 -14.63 -7.75 28.90
N SER A 183 -14.40 -9.06 29.11
CA SER A 183 -14.94 -9.79 30.26
C SER A 183 -14.43 -9.25 31.61
N ALA A 184 -13.22 -8.67 31.63
CA ALA A 184 -12.65 -8.05 32.82
C ALA A 184 -13.42 -6.80 33.29
N TYR A 185 -14.21 -6.20 32.40
CA TYR A 185 -15.04 -5.01 32.66
C TYR A 185 -16.50 -5.35 32.97
N GLU A 186 -16.89 -6.63 32.95
CA GLU A 186 -18.24 -7.06 33.33
C GLU A 186 -18.47 -7.04 34.85
N VAL A 187 -17.39 -7.07 35.64
CA VAL A 187 -17.44 -7.10 37.11
C VAL A 187 -17.13 -5.70 37.68
N PRO A 188 -18.07 -5.02 38.36
CA PRO A 188 -17.81 -3.73 39.00
C PRO A 188 -16.78 -3.83 40.14
N PRO A 189 -16.02 -2.77 40.43
CA PRO A 189 -16.04 -1.44 39.81
C PRO A 189 -15.38 -1.37 38.42
N VAL A 190 -15.92 -0.48 37.58
CA VAL A 190 -15.52 -0.31 36.18
C VAL A 190 -14.85 1.05 35.99
N ALA A 191 -13.74 1.30 36.71
CA ALA A 191 -12.96 2.51 36.50
C ALA A 191 -12.29 2.49 35.12
N VAL A 192 -12.18 3.66 34.48
CA VAL A 192 -11.40 3.81 33.24
C VAL A 192 -9.92 3.71 33.61
N PRO A 193 -9.11 2.92 32.88
CA PRO A 193 -7.69 2.82 33.15
C PRO A 193 -6.99 4.14 32.89
N THR A 194 -5.95 4.42 33.66
CA THR A 194 -5.07 5.58 33.47
C THR A 194 -3.86 5.23 32.59
N LYS A 195 -3.57 3.94 32.44
CA LYS A 195 -2.47 3.42 31.60
C LYS A 195 -2.84 2.04 31.07
N ALA A 196 -2.53 1.79 29.81
CA ALA A 196 -2.54 0.47 29.21
C ALA A 196 -1.12 0.03 28.82
N GLU A 197 -0.82 -1.24 29.01
CA GLU A 197 0.45 -1.86 28.65
C GLU A 197 0.15 -3.15 27.88
N VAL A 198 0.80 -3.33 26.73
CA VAL A 198 0.74 -4.56 25.93
C VAL A 198 2.14 -5.14 25.87
N THR A 199 2.31 -6.33 26.44
CA THR A 199 3.57 -7.08 26.39
C THR A 199 3.51 -8.07 25.24
N GLY A 200 4.52 -8.10 24.37
CA GLY A 200 4.55 -9.04 23.27
C GLY A 200 5.75 -8.89 22.35
N THR A 201 5.86 -9.78 21.37
CA THR A 201 6.98 -9.80 20.42
C THR A 201 7.09 -8.48 19.67
N VAL A 202 8.27 -7.84 19.76
CA VAL A 202 8.57 -6.62 19.03
C VAL A 202 8.48 -6.89 17.52
N GLY A 203 7.83 -5.99 16.77
CA GLY A 203 7.67 -6.17 15.32
C GLY A 203 6.45 -7.01 14.92
N ASN A 204 5.63 -7.48 15.86
CA ASN A 204 4.46 -8.29 15.53
C ASN A 204 3.19 -7.43 15.29
N PRO A 205 2.46 -7.60 14.16
CA PRO A 205 1.26 -6.82 13.86
C PRO A 205 0.13 -6.97 14.88
N SER A 206 -0.07 -8.17 15.45
CA SER A 206 -1.11 -8.38 16.48
C SER A 206 -0.80 -7.57 17.75
N VAL A 207 0.47 -7.40 18.12
CA VAL A 207 0.85 -6.58 19.28
C VAL A 207 0.52 -5.10 19.03
N ALA A 208 0.86 -4.61 17.84
CA ALA A 208 0.56 -3.22 17.45
C ALA A 208 -0.95 -2.95 17.37
N LEU A 209 -1.72 -3.87 16.76
CA LEU A 209 -3.17 -3.77 16.67
C LEU A 209 -3.85 -3.87 18.04
N MET A 210 -3.31 -4.68 18.96
CA MET A 210 -3.84 -4.77 20.32
C MET A 210 -3.65 -3.47 21.08
N ALA A 211 -2.46 -2.87 21.00
CA ALA A 211 -2.19 -1.57 21.60
C ALA A 211 -3.11 -0.50 21.02
N ALA A 212 -3.18 -0.38 19.69
CA ALA A 212 -4.04 0.58 19.01
C ALA A 212 -5.53 0.39 19.33
N TRP A 213 -6.01 -0.86 19.47
CA TRP A 213 -7.38 -1.14 19.89
C TRP A 213 -7.67 -0.68 21.32
N LEU A 214 -6.73 -0.89 22.26
CA LEU A 214 -6.87 -0.39 23.62
C LEU A 214 -6.87 1.14 23.65
N GLU A 215 -6.00 1.80 22.89
CA GLU A 215 -5.98 3.27 22.77
C GLU A 215 -7.30 3.80 22.22
N HIS A 216 -7.77 3.23 21.12
CA HIS A 216 -9.02 3.60 20.46
C HIS A 216 -10.24 3.40 21.37
N THR A 217 -10.29 2.26 22.06
CA THR A 217 -11.46 1.88 22.87
C THR A 217 -11.50 2.57 24.23
N LEU A 218 -10.34 2.78 24.86
CA LEU A 218 -10.24 3.28 26.24
C LEU A 218 -9.85 4.77 26.32
N GLY A 219 -9.35 5.35 25.21
CA GLY A 219 -8.91 6.75 25.17
C GLY A 219 -7.63 7.02 25.96
N VAL A 220 -6.82 5.99 26.24
CA VAL A 220 -5.54 6.11 26.96
C VAL A 220 -4.40 5.53 26.16
N THR A 221 -3.21 6.14 26.24
CA THR A 221 -2.01 5.64 25.58
C THR A 221 -1.66 4.23 26.03
N ALA A 222 -1.36 3.35 25.08
CA ALA A 222 -0.95 1.98 25.29
C ALA A 222 0.55 1.83 25.02
N GLU A 223 1.31 1.50 26.05
CA GLU A 223 2.75 1.25 25.92
C GLU A 223 3.00 -0.19 25.46
N VAL A 224 3.78 -0.37 24.40
CA VAL A 224 4.21 -1.70 23.94
C VAL A 224 5.54 -2.06 24.59
N LEU A 225 5.56 -3.17 25.33
CA LEU A 225 6.71 -3.66 26.06
C LEU A 225 7.21 -5.00 25.49
N PRO A 226 8.53 -5.25 25.45
CA PRO A 226 9.05 -6.57 25.09
C PRO A 226 8.69 -7.61 26.16
N PRO A 227 8.59 -8.91 25.81
CA PRO A 227 8.38 -9.97 26.79
C PRO A 227 9.56 -10.07 27.76
N ALA A 228 9.33 -10.73 28.90
CA ALA A 228 10.39 -11.03 29.84
C ALA A 228 11.45 -11.95 29.19
N ALA A 229 12.70 -11.89 29.67
CA ALA A 229 13.84 -12.55 29.01
C ALA A 229 13.72 -14.09 28.99
N ASP A 230 12.95 -14.67 29.91
CA ASP A 230 12.59 -16.08 30.02
C ASP A 230 11.44 -16.50 29.08
N ASP A 231 10.74 -15.54 28.47
CA ASP A 231 9.59 -15.73 27.59
C ASP A 231 9.85 -15.26 26.14
N ALA A 232 11.11 -15.11 25.75
CA ALA A 232 11.51 -14.56 24.45
C ALA A 232 11.11 -15.45 23.24
N ASP A 233 10.82 -16.73 23.46
CA ASP A 233 10.42 -17.68 22.41
C ASP A 233 8.92 -17.55 22.02
N PHE A 234 8.15 -16.70 22.71
CA PHE A 234 6.74 -16.47 22.38
C PHE A 234 6.56 -15.50 21.20
N ALA A 235 5.65 -15.85 20.28
CA ALA A 235 5.27 -15.04 19.13
C ALA A 235 3.88 -14.40 19.33
N GLY A 236 3.79 -13.08 19.21
CA GLY A 236 2.56 -12.30 19.30
C GLY A 236 2.34 -11.65 20.68
N VAL A 237 1.06 -11.46 21.06
CA VAL A 237 0.69 -10.87 22.36
C VAL A 237 0.96 -11.87 23.48
N HIS A 238 1.77 -11.44 24.44
CA HIS A 238 2.11 -12.19 25.64
C HIS A 238 1.28 -11.74 26.85
N GLY A 239 0.99 -10.44 26.98
CA GLY A 239 0.17 -9.95 28.08
C GLY A 239 -0.47 -8.59 27.83
N VAL A 240 -1.48 -8.29 28.62
CA VAL A 240 -2.17 -7.00 28.67
C VAL A 240 -2.34 -6.61 30.12
N ARG A 241 -1.92 -5.39 30.44
CA ARG A 241 -2.01 -4.84 31.79
C ARG A 241 -2.69 -3.48 31.76
N LEU A 242 -3.78 -3.34 32.52
CA LEU A 242 -4.57 -2.12 32.60
C LEU A 242 -4.52 -1.59 34.03
N VAL A 243 -3.91 -0.42 34.20
CA VAL A 243 -3.77 0.23 35.50
C VAL A 243 -4.96 1.15 35.73
N ARG A 244 -5.70 0.91 36.81
CA ARG A 244 -6.86 1.72 37.22
C ARG A 244 -6.67 2.22 38.65
N GLU A 245 -7.48 3.18 39.05
CA GLU A 245 -7.48 3.70 40.43
C GLU A 245 -7.93 2.64 41.45
N ASP A 246 -8.81 1.72 41.05
CA ASP A 246 -9.38 0.65 41.88
C ASP A 246 -8.56 -0.65 41.87
N GLY A 247 -7.45 -0.68 41.13
CA GLY A 247 -6.54 -1.81 41.03
C GLY A 247 -6.09 -2.09 39.59
N THR A 248 -5.34 -3.17 39.40
CA THR A 248 -4.80 -3.54 38.09
C THR A 248 -5.49 -4.78 37.55
N ILE A 249 -5.83 -4.79 36.25
CA ILE A 249 -6.17 -6.00 35.52
C ILE A 249 -4.91 -6.49 34.82
N GLU A 250 -4.57 -7.76 34.97
CA GLU A 250 -3.44 -8.39 34.30
C GLU A 250 -3.87 -9.67 33.60
N LEU A 251 -3.67 -9.72 32.30
CA LEU A 251 -3.81 -10.93 31.49
C LEU A 251 -2.41 -11.33 31.04
N THR A 252 -1.93 -12.50 31.45
CA THR A 252 -0.57 -12.96 31.13
C THR A 252 -0.62 -14.38 30.58
N ARG A 253 0.01 -14.60 29.43
CA ARG A 253 0.19 -15.93 28.88
C ARG A 253 1.24 -16.68 29.68
N VAL A 254 0.87 -17.87 30.17
CA VAL A 254 1.75 -18.73 30.98
C VAL A 254 2.13 -20.04 30.28
N SER A 255 1.42 -20.38 29.20
CA SER A 255 1.77 -21.47 28.28
C SER A 255 1.15 -21.23 26.90
N ASP A 256 1.43 -22.09 25.92
CA ASP A 256 0.78 -22.03 24.61
C ASP A 256 -0.74 -22.24 24.67
N ASP A 257 -1.22 -22.94 25.70
CA ASP A 257 -2.62 -23.32 25.87
C ASP A 257 -3.37 -22.54 26.94
N SER A 258 -2.71 -21.65 27.68
CA SER A 258 -3.35 -20.98 28.81
C SER A 258 -2.81 -19.59 29.11
N ILE A 259 -3.70 -18.78 29.68
CA ILE A 259 -3.38 -17.50 30.29
C ILE A 259 -3.85 -17.48 31.75
N VAL A 260 -3.26 -16.60 32.54
CA VAL A 260 -3.73 -16.24 33.87
C VAL A 260 -4.31 -14.83 33.80
N MET A 261 -5.53 -14.68 34.31
CA MET A 261 -6.23 -13.41 34.46
C MET A 261 -6.29 -13.03 35.94
N LYS A 262 -5.73 -11.89 36.30
CA LYS A 262 -5.83 -11.30 37.64
C LYS A 262 -6.70 -10.05 37.58
N LEU A 263 -7.72 -10.02 38.44
CA LEU A 263 -8.57 -8.85 38.65
C LEU A 263 -8.16 -8.14 39.96
N PRO A 264 -8.55 -6.88 40.18
CA PRO A 264 -8.28 -6.23 41.46
C PRO A 264 -8.77 -7.03 42.66
N GLY A 265 -7.86 -7.30 43.60
CA GLY A 265 -8.14 -8.07 44.79
C GLY A 265 -8.04 -9.60 44.62
N ASP A 266 -7.69 -10.10 43.44
CA ASP A 266 -7.36 -11.51 43.22
C ASP A 266 -5.84 -11.71 43.08
N ASP A 267 -5.22 -12.16 44.17
CA ASP A 267 -3.80 -12.48 44.20
C ASP A 267 -3.48 -13.87 43.61
N THR A 268 -4.50 -14.72 43.41
CA THR A 268 -4.31 -16.11 42.95
C THR A 268 -4.34 -16.23 41.42
N GLY A 269 -5.18 -15.43 40.77
CA GLY A 269 -5.35 -15.42 39.32
C GLY A 269 -6.19 -16.59 38.82
N GLN A 270 -7.09 -16.31 37.88
CA GLN A 270 -7.90 -17.31 37.20
C GLN A 270 -7.17 -17.85 35.98
N HIS A 271 -7.00 -19.18 35.91
CA HIS A 271 -6.50 -19.84 34.71
C HIS A 271 -7.60 -19.95 33.65
N VAL A 272 -7.31 -19.51 32.44
CA VAL A 272 -8.19 -19.60 31.28
C VAL A 272 -7.49 -20.37 30.17
N THR A 273 -8.15 -21.42 29.68
CA THR A 273 -7.69 -22.18 28.51
C THR A 273 -7.80 -21.30 27.27
N MET A 274 -6.66 -20.98 26.65
CA MET A 274 -6.57 -20.15 25.45
C MET A 274 -5.43 -20.64 24.56
N PRO A 275 -5.64 -21.75 23.82
CA PRO A 275 -4.67 -22.22 22.83
C PRO A 275 -4.45 -21.18 21.74
N ARG A 276 -3.26 -21.23 21.14
CA ARG A 276 -2.95 -20.49 19.92
C ARG A 276 -3.95 -20.89 18.83
N ARG A 277 -4.34 -19.90 18.03
CA ARG A 277 -5.29 -20.11 16.94
C ARG A 277 -4.57 -20.67 15.73
N SER A 278 -5.05 -21.78 15.21
CA SER A 278 -4.55 -22.34 13.94
C SER A 278 -5.04 -21.53 12.75
N LEU A 279 -4.39 -21.68 11.60
CA LEU A 279 -4.81 -21.02 10.36
C LEU A 279 -6.25 -21.38 9.98
N ALA A 280 -6.63 -22.66 10.15
CA ALA A 280 -7.99 -23.15 9.97
C ALA A 280 -9.00 -22.42 10.86
N GLU A 281 -8.69 -22.20 12.15
CA GLU A 281 -9.57 -21.45 13.05
C GLU A 281 -9.69 -19.96 12.69
N LEU A 282 -8.65 -19.37 12.08
CA LEU A 282 -8.66 -17.97 11.65
C LEU A 282 -9.53 -17.80 10.41
N ILE A 283 -9.31 -18.58 9.36
CA ILE A 283 -10.13 -18.52 8.14
C ILE A 283 -11.60 -18.88 8.43
N THR A 284 -11.85 -19.86 9.32
CA THR A 284 -13.22 -20.24 9.70
C THR A 284 -13.96 -19.08 10.41
N GLU A 285 -13.25 -18.27 11.20
CA GLU A 285 -13.86 -17.06 11.80
C GLU A 285 -14.18 -16.02 10.73
N GLU A 286 -13.25 -15.73 9.84
CA GLU A 286 -13.46 -14.73 8.78
C GLU A 286 -14.58 -15.11 7.81
N LEU A 287 -14.78 -16.40 7.54
CA LEU A 287 -15.87 -16.89 6.69
C LEU A 287 -17.24 -16.90 7.38
N ARG A 288 -17.30 -16.73 8.71
CA ARG A 288 -18.55 -16.72 9.48
C ARG A 288 -19.34 -15.43 9.28
N ARG A 289 -18.64 -14.32 9.06
CA ARG A 289 -19.24 -13.00 8.91
C ARG A 289 -18.56 -12.24 7.77
N LEU A 290 -19.25 -12.16 6.63
CA LEU A 290 -18.72 -11.52 5.42
C LEU A 290 -18.92 -10.01 5.38
N ASP A 291 -19.76 -9.45 6.25
CA ASP A 291 -19.88 -7.99 6.37
C ASP A 291 -18.61 -7.36 6.97
N PRO A 292 -18.33 -6.10 6.62
CA PRO A 292 -17.13 -5.39 7.07
C PRO A 292 -16.94 -5.42 8.59
N ASP A 293 -15.69 -5.54 9.05
CA ASP A 293 -15.32 -5.27 10.43
C ASP A 293 -14.93 -3.79 10.55
N GLU A 294 -15.88 -2.95 10.93
CA GLU A 294 -15.68 -1.50 11.09
C GLU A 294 -14.64 -1.19 12.18
N VAL A 295 -14.60 -2.00 13.26
CA VAL A 295 -13.66 -1.81 14.37
C VAL A 295 -12.23 -2.07 13.90
N TYR A 296 -12.03 -3.08 13.04
CA TYR A 296 -10.72 -3.31 12.44
C TYR A 296 -10.25 -2.08 11.65
N GLY A 297 -11.11 -1.51 10.79
CA GLY A 297 -10.79 -0.32 10.00
C GLY A 297 -10.41 0.88 10.87
N GLU A 298 -11.19 1.16 11.92
CA GLU A 298 -10.91 2.24 12.88
C GLU A 298 -9.57 2.04 13.60
N VAL A 299 -9.33 0.84 14.12
CA VAL A 299 -8.07 0.51 14.83
C VAL A 299 -6.88 0.59 13.89
N LEU A 300 -7.00 0.04 12.68
CA LEU A 300 -5.96 0.10 11.67
C LEU A 300 -5.62 1.55 11.33
N ALA A 301 -6.64 2.42 11.19
CA ALA A 301 -6.46 3.85 10.93
C ALA A 301 -5.74 4.58 12.08
N ALA A 302 -6.00 4.21 13.33
CA ALA A 302 -5.31 4.74 14.50
C ALA A 302 -3.85 4.24 14.60
N THR A 303 -3.59 3.01 14.14
CA THR A 303 -2.28 2.35 14.23
C THR A 303 -1.23 3.10 13.38
N TYR A 304 -0.14 3.56 14.01
CA TYR A 304 0.94 4.35 13.37
C TYR A 304 0.54 5.75 12.87
N SER A 305 -0.50 6.36 13.43
CA SER A 305 -0.88 7.75 13.13
C SER A 305 0.22 8.77 13.49
N SER A 306 1.18 8.38 14.33
CA SER A 306 2.30 9.20 14.77
C SER A 306 3.55 9.07 13.88
N VAL A 307 3.59 9.84 12.79
CA VAL A 307 4.80 10.63 12.56
C VAL A 307 4.32 12.08 12.55
N ASP A 308 4.43 12.71 13.71
CA ASP A 308 3.95 14.08 13.91
C ASP A 308 4.83 15.11 13.20
N ASP A 309 6.02 14.72 12.72
CA ASP A 309 6.97 15.62 12.06
C ASP A 309 7.44 15.15 10.68
N THR A 310 6.80 15.70 9.64
CA THR A 310 7.15 15.53 8.23
C THR A 310 8.55 16.05 7.88
N ALA A 311 9.16 16.92 8.70
CA ALA A 311 10.52 17.44 8.46
C ALA A 311 11.59 16.34 8.54
N THR A 312 11.27 15.21 9.19
CA THR A 312 12.16 14.05 9.27
C THR A 312 12.57 13.53 7.89
N PHE A 313 11.69 13.61 6.88
CA PHE A 313 11.99 13.09 5.53
C PHE A 313 13.02 13.92 4.76
N ALA A 314 13.21 15.19 5.11
CA ALA A 314 14.18 16.09 4.50
C ALA A 314 15.50 16.16 5.27
N SER A 315 15.48 15.80 6.55
CA SER A 315 16.62 15.88 7.45
C SER A 315 17.76 14.92 7.07
N GLY A 316 19.01 15.33 7.27
CA GLY A 316 20.20 14.50 7.03
C GLY A 316 20.62 14.35 5.56
N LYS A 317 19.96 15.05 4.64
CA LYS A 317 20.26 15.04 3.20
C LYS A 317 21.15 16.20 2.77
N PRO A 318 21.78 16.12 1.58
CA PRO A 318 22.59 17.20 1.04
C PRO A 318 21.85 18.54 0.98
N ALA A 319 22.56 19.62 1.30
CA ALA A 319 22.00 20.97 1.21
C ALA A 319 21.65 21.32 -0.24
N PRO A 320 20.60 22.11 -0.48
CA PRO A 320 20.28 22.58 -1.82
C PRO A 320 21.36 23.49 -2.40
N HIS A 321 21.48 23.51 -3.72
CA HIS A 321 22.30 24.48 -4.46
C HIS A 321 21.50 25.09 -5.61
N ASP A 322 21.93 26.27 -6.04
CA ASP A 322 21.20 27.08 -7.01
C ASP A 322 21.91 27.11 -8.35
N VAL A 323 21.12 27.07 -9.41
CA VAL A 323 21.53 27.34 -10.79
C VAL A 323 20.69 28.51 -11.27
N VAL A 324 21.30 29.70 -11.30
CA VAL A 324 20.64 30.95 -11.69
C VAL A 324 20.85 31.20 -13.19
N LEU A 325 19.76 31.44 -13.90
CA LEU A 325 19.70 31.52 -15.36
C LEU A 325 18.95 32.78 -15.80
N ALA A 326 19.14 33.19 -17.05
CA ALA A 326 18.65 34.49 -17.53
C ALA A 326 17.12 34.62 -17.47
N ASP A 327 16.39 33.56 -17.81
CA ASP A 327 14.93 33.56 -17.88
C ASP A 327 14.35 32.14 -17.71
N GLY A 328 13.02 32.05 -17.69
CA GLY A 328 12.31 30.77 -17.54
C GLY A 328 12.54 29.77 -18.69
N ASP A 329 12.92 30.21 -19.89
CA ASP A 329 13.24 29.30 -21.00
C ASP A 329 14.63 28.67 -20.80
N ALA A 330 15.59 29.47 -20.33
CA ALA A 330 16.91 28.99 -19.92
C ALA A 330 16.80 28.01 -18.73
N VAL A 331 15.95 28.32 -17.74
CA VAL A 331 15.61 27.41 -16.62
C VAL A 331 15.11 26.06 -17.14
N ALA A 332 14.15 26.08 -18.07
CA ALA A 332 13.57 24.87 -18.62
C ALA A 332 14.60 24.02 -19.38
N ALA A 333 15.42 24.64 -20.23
CA ALA A 333 16.45 23.95 -21.01
C ALA A 333 17.54 23.33 -20.11
N ALA A 334 18.06 24.08 -19.14
CA ALA A 334 19.10 23.59 -18.24
C ALA A 334 18.60 22.47 -17.33
N ALA A 335 17.36 22.57 -16.83
CA ALA A 335 16.76 21.51 -16.03
C ALA A 335 16.52 20.23 -16.84
N ALA A 336 16.09 20.35 -18.10
CA ALA A 336 15.91 19.20 -18.99
C ALA A 336 17.25 18.51 -19.30
N GLU A 337 18.31 19.29 -19.55
CA GLU A 337 19.66 18.76 -19.75
C GLU A 337 20.18 18.04 -18.49
N GLY A 338 20.05 18.67 -17.31
CA GLY A 338 20.45 18.06 -16.04
C GLY A 338 19.70 16.76 -15.75
N ALA A 339 18.38 16.76 -15.96
CA ALA A 339 17.55 15.56 -15.81
C ALA A 339 17.98 14.45 -16.78
N ALA A 340 18.23 14.77 -18.06
CA ALA A 340 18.67 13.79 -19.05
C ALA A 340 20.02 13.16 -18.69
N GLN A 341 20.97 13.95 -18.19
CA GLN A 341 22.27 13.45 -17.71
C GLN A 341 22.12 12.52 -16.50
N GLN A 342 21.27 12.86 -15.54
CA GLN A 342 20.98 12.04 -14.36
C GLN A 342 20.30 10.71 -14.73
N LEU A 343 19.36 10.74 -15.68
CA LEU A 343 18.69 9.54 -16.20
C LEU A 343 19.66 8.64 -16.98
N ALA A 344 20.55 9.23 -17.79
CA ALA A 344 21.60 8.47 -18.48
C ALA A 344 22.53 7.76 -17.49
N ALA A 345 22.93 8.45 -16.41
CA ALA A 345 23.73 7.86 -15.35
C ALA A 345 22.97 6.72 -14.63
N ALA A 346 21.67 6.89 -14.35
CA ALA A 346 20.84 5.86 -13.75
C ALA A 346 20.75 4.60 -14.62
N LEU A 347 20.56 4.76 -15.95
CA LEU A 347 20.49 3.65 -16.90
C LEU A 347 21.83 2.95 -17.14
N ALA A 348 22.96 3.61 -16.85
CA ALA A 348 24.26 2.96 -16.85
C ALA A 348 24.43 1.98 -15.66
N GLU A 349 23.68 2.19 -14.57
CA GLU A 349 23.73 1.36 -13.36
C GLU A 349 22.60 0.31 -13.29
N ARG A 350 21.44 0.60 -13.88
CA ARG A 350 20.20 -0.17 -13.72
C ARG A 350 19.44 -0.28 -15.05
N PRO A 351 18.61 -1.32 -15.24
CA PRO A 351 17.91 -1.56 -16.49
C PRO A 351 16.78 -0.56 -16.79
N VAL A 352 16.32 0.21 -15.79
CA VAL A 352 15.24 1.18 -15.91
C VAL A 352 15.57 2.45 -15.15
N ALA A 353 14.99 3.57 -15.57
CA ALA A 353 15.08 4.85 -14.87
C ALA A 353 13.71 5.53 -14.75
N HIS A 354 13.49 6.20 -13.63
CA HIS A 354 12.19 6.77 -13.26
C HIS A 354 12.27 8.30 -13.17
N LEU A 355 11.44 8.97 -13.97
CA LEU A 355 11.30 10.43 -14.02
C LEU A 355 9.90 10.83 -13.53
N VAL A 356 9.84 11.75 -12.58
CA VAL A 356 8.59 12.39 -12.14
C VAL A 356 8.48 13.77 -12.78
N LEU A 357 7.36 13.98 -13.47
CA LEU A 357 6.98 15.22 -14.13
C LEU A 357 6.12 16.09 -13.19
N THR A 358 6.02 17.37 -13.54
CA THR A 358 5.21 18.35 -12.84
C THR A 358 4.50 19.26 -13.84
N GLY A 359 3.37 19.83 -13.42
CA GLY A 359 2.68 20.86 -14.19
C GLY A 359 3.32 22.24 -14.05
N GLY A 360 2.52 23.27 -14.35
CA GLY A 360 2.94 24.66 -14.28
C GLY A 360 3.81 25.10 -15.47
N THR A 361 3.93 26.41 -15.67
CA THR A 361 4.50 27.00 -16.89
C THR A 361 5.94 26.59 -17.16
N VAL A 362 6.79 26.56 -16.13
CA VAL A 362 8.19 26.14 -16.32
C VAL A 362 8.28 24.62 -16.42
N GLY A 363 7.51 23.87 -15.64
CA GLY A 363 7.47 22.40 -15.71
C GLY A 363 7.09 21.88 -17.09
N THR A 364 6.06 22.43 -17.72
CA THR A 364 5.65 22.04 -19.08
C THR A 364 6.66 22.46 -20.16
N LYS A 365 7.37 23.58 -19.97
CA LYS A 365 8.50 23.98 -20.84
C LYS A 365 9.69 23.03 -20.69
N THR A 366 10.04 22.63 -19.47
CA THR A 366 11.08 21.63 -19.21
C THR A 366 10.70 20.30 -19.87
N ALA A 367 9.45 19.87 -19.72
CA ALA A 367 8.93 18.69 -20.39
C ALA A 367 9.05 18.77 -21.91
N ALA A 368 8.76 19.92 -22.52
CA ALA A 368 8.91 20.11 -23.96
C ALA A 368 10.39 20.06 -24.44
N ALA A 369 11.35 20.39 -23.58
CA ALA A 369 12.78 20.33 -23.89
C ALA A 369 13.40 18.94 -23.67
N LEU A 370 12.76 18.06 -22.89
CA LEU A 370 13.28 16.72 -22.58
C LEU A 370 13.57 15.83 -23.79
N PRO A 371 12.73 15.74 -24.85
CA PRO A 371 13.00 14.83 -25.96
C PRO A 371 14.36 15.07 -26.63
N GLU A 372 14.74 16.33 -26.82
CA GLU A 372 16.05 16.71 -27.38
C GLU A 372 17.19 16.43 -26.38
N ALA A 373 17.00 16.79 -25.11
CA ALA A 373 17.99 16.56 -24.06
C ALA A 373 18.28 15.06 -23.84
N LEU A 374 17.24 14.22 -23.81
CA LEU A 374 17.34 12.78 -23.65
C LEU A 374 18.09 12.15 -24.82
N ALA A 375 17.79 12.56 -26.06
CA ALA A 375 18.49 12.11 -27.24
C ALA A 375 19.98 12.52 -27.21
N ALA A 376 20.28 13.76 -26.81
CA ALA A 376 21.65 14.26 -26.69
C ALA A 376 22.46 13.52 -25.60
N ALA A 377 21.81 13.13 -24.50
CA ALA A 377 22.41 12.35 -23.42
C ALA A 377 22.52 10.85 -23.73
N GLY A 378 21.96 10.38 -24.85
CA GLY A 378 21.96 8.96 -25.22
C GLY A 378 21.03 8.10 -24.36
N VAL A 379 19.97 8.68 -23.80
CA VAL A 379 18.97 7.96 -23.02
C VAL A 379 18.06 7.15 -23.93
N ASP A 380 17.97 5.85 -23.67
CA ASP A 380 17.02 4.97 -24.35
C ASP A 380 15.64 5.09 -23.68
N ALA A 381 14.71 5.74 -24.37
CA ALA A 381 13.36 5.98 -23.85
C ALA A 381 12.55 4.69 -23.66
N ALA A 382 12.95 3.56 -24.25
CA ALA A 382 12.31 2.26 -24.01
C ALA A 382 12.40 1.81 -22.54
N HIS A 383 13.41 2.31 -21.81
CA HIS A 383 13.72 1.97 -20.43
C HIS A 383 13.34 3.08 -19.43
N LEU A 384 12.68 4.14 -19.90
CA LEU A 384 12.18 5.20 -19.04
C LEU A 384 10.78 4.90 -18.54
N HIS A 385 10.52 5.22 -17.27
CA HIS A 385 9.17 5.30 -16.68
C HIS A 385 8.85 6.74 -16.31
N LEU A 386 7.68 7.22 -16.75
CA LEU A 386 7.19 8.57 -16.50
C LEU A 386 6.06 8.56 -15.47
N TRP A 387 6.16 9.45 -14.49
CA TRP A 387 5.22 9.62 -13.39
C TRP A 387 4.84 11.10 -13.23
N TRP A 388 3.84 11.40 -12.42
CA TRP A 388 3.46 12.78 -12.06
C TRP A 388 3.59 12.99 -10.55
N GLY A 389 4.08 14.17 -10.14
CA GLY A 389 4.17 14.56 -8.74
C GLY A 389 2.80 14.90 -8.14
N ASP A 390 1.93 15.48 -8.96
CA ASP A 390 0.53 15.76 -8.68
C ASP A 390 -0.29 15.82 -9.98
N GLU A 391 -1.61 15.75 -9.86
CA GLU A 391 -2.55 15.92 -10.96
C GLU A 391 -3.87 16.53 -10.48
N ARG A 392 -4.53 17.26 -11.37
CA ARG A 392 -5.85 17.84 -11.13
C ARG A 392 -6.89 16.75 -11.38
N PHE A 393 -7.75 16.51 -10.39
CA PHE A 393 -8.77 15.47 -10.48
C PHE A 393 -9.99 16.00 -11.22
N VAL A 394 -9.83 16.12 -12.54
CA VAL A 394 -10.82 16.66 -13.49
C VAL A 394 -10.91 15.74 -14.72
N ASP A 395 -11.85 16.03 -15.63
CA ASP A 395 -12.05 15.24 -16.85
C ASP A 395 -10.73 15.00 -17.63
N PRO A 396 -10.54 13.82 -18.25
CA PRO A 396 -9.30 13.43 -18.93
C PRO A 396 -8.76 14.42 -19.98
N ASP A 397 -9.65 15.12 -20.69
CA ASP A 397 -9.30 16.06 -21.75
C ASP A 397 -9.30 17.53 -21.27
N SER A 398 -9.46 17.77 -19.97
CA SER A 398 -9.41 19.12 -19.42
C SER A 398 -8.02 19.73 -19.60
N ALA A 399 -7.99 20.98 -20.06
CA ALA A 399 -6.75 21.76 -20.17
C ALA A 399 -6.08 22.03 -18.80
N GLU A 400 -6.76 21.76 -17.68
CA GLU A 400 -6.20 21.86 -16.34
C GLU A 400 -5.36 20.64 -15.93
N ARG A 401 -5.42 19.53 -16.68
CA ARG A 401 -4.60 18.33 -16.43
C ARG A 401 -3.13 18.60 -16.75
N ASN A 402 -2.26 18.23 -15.83
CA ASN A 402 -0.81 18.25 -15.99
C ASN A 402 -0.38 17.33 -17.15
N GLU A 403 -0.99 16.14 -17.28
CA GLU A 403 -0.72 15.22 -18.39
C GLU A 403 -1.08 15.85 -19.75
N VAL A 404 -2.25 16.47 -19.89
CA VAL A 404 -2.66 17.18 -21.12
C VAL A 404 -1.65 18.27 -21.48
N GLY A 405 -1.13 18.99 -20.47
CA GLY A 405 -0.13 20.03 -20.64
C GLY A 405 1.22 19.57 -21.22
N VAL A 406 1.52 18.26 -21.20
CA VAL A 406 2.77 17.69 -21.74
C VAL A 406 2.55 16.68 -22.85
N ARG A 407 1.30 16.33 -23.17
CA ARG A 407 0.93 15.27 -24.12
C ARG A 407 1.58 15.46 -25.50
N ASP A 408 1.36 16.63 -26.11
CA ASP A 408 1.81 16.91 -27.47
C ASP A 408 3.31 17.21 -27.55
N SER A 409 3.89 17.79 -26.49
CA SER A 409 5.28 18.26 -26.48
C SER A 409 6.29 17.24 -25.97
N LEU A 410 5.84 16.28 -25.16
CA LEU A 410 6.70 15.24 -24.55
C LEU A 410 6.22 13.83 -24.92
N LEU A 411 4.98 13.47 -24.57
CA LEU A 411 4.53 12.07 -24.64
C LEU A 411 4.48 11.55 -26.08
N VAL A 412 3.81 12.29 -26.97
CA VAL A 412 3.70 11.92 -28.39
C VAL A 412 5.09 11.79 -29.05
N PRO A 413 6.01 12.77 -28.92
CA PRO A 413 7.37 12.61 -29.43
C PRO A 413 8.12 11.39 -28.87
N LEU A 414 8.04 11.11 -27.56
CA LEU A 414 8.74 9.97 -26.98
C LEU A 414 8.16 8.63 -27.42
N GLN A 415 6.84 8.52 -27.56
CA GLN A 415 6.20 7.30 -28.03
C GLN A 415 6.46 7.04 -29.51
N GLU A 416 6.23 8.05 -30.36
CA GLU A 416 6.29 7.87 -31.82
C GLU A 416 7.72 7.82 -32.36
N LYS A 417 8.66 8.52 -31.73
CA LYS A 417 10.03 8.67 -32.25
C LYS A 417 11.10 7.98 -31.40
N ALA A 418 10.89 7.86 -30.09
CA ALA A 418 11.89 7.32 -29.17
C ALA A 418 11.52 5.93 -28.62
N GLY A 419 10.35 5.40 -28.95
CA GLY A 419 9.95 4.03 -28.57
C GLY A 419 9.54 3.87 -27.11
N LEU A 420 9.12 4.94 -26.42
CA LEU A 420 8.58 4.86 -25.06
C LEU A 420 7.30 4.00 -25.02
N PRO A 421 7.26 2.88 -24.29
CA PRO A 421 6.07 2.03 -24.20
C PRO A 421 4.95 2.73 -23.43
N ALA A 422 3.69 2.59 -23.88
CA ALA A 422 2.54 3.15 -23.17
C ALA A 422 2.43 2.64 -21.72
N ARG A 423 2.80 1.38 -21.46
CA ARG A 423 2.84 0.79 -20.11
C ARG A 423 3.84 1.46 -19.15
N ASN A 424 4.76 2.26 -19.67
CA ASN A 424 5.74 2.99 -18.87
C ASN A 424 5.29 4.43 -18.55
N ILE A 425 4.09 4.83 -18.97
CA ILE A 425 3.52 6.15 -18.71
C ILE A 425 2.44 6.00 -17.63
N HIS A 426 2.74 6.46 -16.43
CA HIS A 426 1.92 6.25 -15.23
C HIS A 426 1.13 7.52 -14.91
N VAL A 427 0.02 7.71 -15.61
CA VAL A 427 -0.86 8.88 -15.44
C VAL A 427 -1.73 8.71 -14.19
N MET A 428 -1.92 9.78 -13.42
CA MET A 428 -2.86 9.76 -12.30
C MET A 428 -4.32 9.67 -12.81
N PRO A 429 -5.21 8.93 -12.13
CA PRO A 429 -6.60 8.76 -12.59
C PRO A 429 -7.39 10.07 -12.66
N SER A 430 -8.57 9.97 -13.26
CA SER A 430 -9.56 11.03 -13.44
C SER A 430 -10.93 10.58 -12.91
N PRO A 431 -11.90 11.49 -12.72
CA PRO A 431 -13.27 11.10 -12.38
C PRO A 431 -13.92 10.17 -13.41
N ALA A 432 -13.50 10.23 -14.68
CA ALA A 432 -14.03 9.40 -15.76
C ALA A 432 -13.65 7.91 -15.63
N ASP A 433 -12.65 7.60 -14.80
CA ASP A 433 -12.25 6.22 -14.48
C ASP A 433 -13.20 5.55 -13.46
N GLY A 434 -14.25 6.26 -13.01
CA GLY A 434 -15.25 5.74 -12.08
C GLY A 434 -14.77 5.62 -10.64
N MET A 435 -13.64 6.24 -10.32
CA MET A 435 -13.02 6.24 -9.00
C MET A 435 -13.42 7.50 -8.22
N SER A 436 -13.56 7.38 -6.89
CA SER A 436 -13.54 8.57 -6.03
C SER A 436 -12.13 9.17 -5.99
N LEU A 437 -11.99 10.41 -5.49
CA LEU A 437 -10.66 11.02 -5.33
C LEU A 437 -9.73 10.18 -4.43
N GLU A 438 -10.29 9.63 -3.34
CA GLU A 438 -9.57 8.78 -2.41
C GLU A 438 -9.13 7.47 -3.06
N ASP A 439 -10.03 6.81 -3.79
CA ASP A 439 -9.71 5.58 -4.54
C ASP A 439 -8.66 5.84 -5.62
N ALA A 440 -8.76 6.95 -6.34
CA ALA A 440 -7.80 7.33 -7.36
C ALA A 440 -6.39 7.56 -6.80
N ALA A 441 -6.29 8.20 -5.63
CA ALA A 441 -5.03 8.38 -4.93
C ALA A 441 -4.48 7.05 -4.39
N ALA A 442 -5.33 6.20 -3.83
CA ALA A 442 -4.95 4.87 -3.35
C ALA A 442 -4.43 3.99 -4.50
N TRP A 443 -5.13 3.98 -5.64
CA TRP A 443 -4.74 3.28 -6.86
C TRP A 443 -3.38 3.76 -7.37
N TYR A 444 -3.15 5.07 -7.45
CA TYR A 444 -1.86 5.60 -7.88
C TYR A 444 -0.73 5.22 -6.92
N GLY A 445 -1.02 5.23 -5.61
CA GLY A 445 -0.12 4.73 -4.58
C GLY A 445 0.22 3.24 -4.75
N GLN A 446 -0.74 2.42 -5.16
CA GLN A 446 -0.52 1.01 -5.46
C GLN A 446 0.37 0.80 -6.68
N GLN A 447 0.17 1.55 -7.77
CA GLN A 447 1.03 1.45 -8.96
C GLN A 447 2.49 1.70 -8.61
N LEU A 448 2.75 2.68 -7.74
CA LEU A 448 4.07 2.97 -7.20
C LEU A 448 4.60 1.79 -6.38
N ASP A 449 3.80 1.28 -5.45
CA ASP A 449 4.19 0.17 -4.57
C ASP A 449 4.53 -1.08 -5.39
N GLN A 450 3.70 -1.46 -6.36
CA GLN A 450 3.92 -2.57 -7.28
C GLN A 450 5.21 -2.41 -8.11
N MET A 451 5.44 -1.23 -8.70
CA MET A 451 6.64 -0.96 -9.50
C MET A 451 7.93 -1.00 -8.69
N GLY A 452 7.84 -0.82 -7.38
CA GLY A 452 9.00 -0.85 -6.51
C GLY A 452 9.22 -2.16 -5.75
N GLY A 453 8.34 -3.16 -5.94
CA GLY A 453 8.44 -4.48 -5.29
C GLY A 453 8.03 -4.50 -3.81
N ASP A 454 8.28 -5.65 -3.16
CA ASP A 454 7.72 -6.01 -1.84
C ASP A 454 8.23 -5.17 -0.65
N GLU A 455 9.32 -4.40 -0.84
CA GLU A 455 9.84 -3.50 0.18
C GLU A 455 9.15 -2.12 0.16
N PRO A 456 8.63 -1.63 1.31
CA PRO A 456 8.00 -0.32 1.43
C PRO A 456 8.90 0.83 0.96
N PHE A 457 8.34 1.84 0.30
CA PHE A 457 9.04 3.08 -0.09
C PHE A 457 9.84 3.75 1.04
N ARG A 458 9.37 3.60 2.30
CA ARG A 458 10.00 4.17 3.49
C ARG A 458 11.22 3.38 3.99
N THR A 459 11.37 2.11 3.60
CA THR A 459 12.36 1.18 4.16
C THR A 459 13.44 0.73 3.16
N ARG A 460 13.29 1.06 1.87
CA ARG A 460 14.22 0.61 0.81
C ARG A 460 15.68 1.02 1.02
N GLY A 461 15.97 2.09 1.75
CA GLY A 461 17.34 2.64 1.86
C GLY A 461 17.97 3.00 0.50
N ARG A 462 17.18 2.98 -0.58
CA ARG A 462 17.55 3.14 -1.99
C ARG A 462 16.49 4.00 -2.65
N ALA A 463 16.93 4.86 -3.56
CA ALA A 463 16.04 5.76 -4.27
C ALA A 463 15.11 5.02 -5.23
N PHE A 464 13.83 5.40 -5.24
CA PHE A 464 12.87 4.89 -6.24
C PHE A 464 12.89 5.74 -7.50
N PHE A 465 12.75 7.05 -7.36
CA PHE A 465 12.86 7.98 -8.49
C PHE A 465 14.31 8.39 -8.69
N ASP A 466 14.74 8.44 -9.95
CA ASP A 466 16.05 8.98 -10.28
C ASP A 466 15.99 10.50 -10.33
N VAL A 467 14.96 11.04 -10.99
CA VAL A 467 14.76 12.49 -11.10
C VAL A 467 13.32 12.86 -10.75
N LEU A 468 13.17 13.82 -9.84
CA LEU A 468 11.91 14.45 -9.46
C LEU A 468 11.91 15.92 -9.87
N LEU A 469 11.09 16.28 -10.86
CA LEU A 469 10.84 17.66 -11.25
C LEU A 469 9.68 18.22 -10.44
N LEU A 470 9.83 19.41 -9.87
CA LEU A 470 8.78 20.10 -9.12
C LEU A 470 8.77 21.59 -9.43
N GLY A 471 7.58 22.14 -9.70
CA GLY A 471 7.38 23.59 -9.62
C GLY A 471 7.21 24.06 -8.17
N VAL A 472 7.50 25.34 -7.92
CA VAL A 472 7.26 25.98 -6.61
C VAL A 472 6.20 27.08 -6.75
N GLY A 473 5.17 27.03 -5.91
CA GLY A 473 4.15 28.07 -5.81
C GLY A 473 4.68 29.38 -5.23
N PRO A 474 4.03 30.53 -5.48
CA PRO A 474 4.42 31.80 -4.83
C PRO A 474 4.24 31.79 -3.31
N ASP A 475 3.44 30.86 -2.80
CA ASP A 475 3.16 30.50 -1.40
C ASP A 475 4.08 29.37 -0.90
N GLY A 476 5.04 28.89 -1.70
CA GLY A 476 5.96 27.82 -1.31
C GLY A 476 5.38 26.40 -1.38
N HIS A 477 4.16 26.20 -1.89
CA HIS A 477 3.64 24.85 -2.14
C HIS A 477 4.46 24.14 -3.22
N ILE A 478 4.52 22.81 -3.11
CA ILE A 478 5.12 21.90 -4.10
C ILE A 478 4.14 20.78 -4.37
N ALA A 479 4.14 20.22 -5.59
CA ALA A 479 3.10 19.28 -6.03
C ALA A 479 1.71 19.87 -5.70
N SER A 480 0.87 19.15 -4.96
CA SER A 480 -0.36 19.70 -4.37
C SER A 480 -0.33 19.71 -2.83
N LEU A 481 0.86 19.85 -2.23
CA LEU A 481 1.05 20.00 -0.78
C LEU A 481 1.17 21.49 -0.42
N PHE A 482 0.08 22.05 0.11
CA PHE A 482 -0.05 23.48 0.40
C PHE A 482 0.34 23.84 1.85
N PRO A 483 0.86 25.07 2.08
CA PRO A 483 1.07 25.60 3.42
C PRO A 483 -0.19 25.48 4.28
N GLU A 484 0.00 25.06 5.52
CA GLU A 484 -1.03 24.92 6.55
C GLU A 484 -2.23 24.05 6.15
N HIS A 485 -2.09 23.22 5.11
CA HIS A 485 -3.15 22.34 4.64
C HIS A 485 -3.08 20.97 5.32
N PRO A 486 -4.19 20.42 5.85
CA PRO A 486 -4.17 19.15 6.59
C PRO A 486 -3.69 17.96 5.74
N ASP A 487 -4.03 17.92 4.45
CA ASP A 487 -3.69 16.80 3.56
C ASP A 487 -2.18 16.56 3.40
N GLN A 488 -1.34 17.57 3.67
CA GLN A 488 0.11 17.35 3.67
C GLN A 488 0.59 16.44 4.83
N ARG A 489 -0.24 16.22 5.85
CA ARG A 489 0.04 15.29 6.95
C ARG A 489 -0.26 13.84 6.58
N HIS A 490 -0.92 13.60 5.45
CA HIS A 490 -1.16 12.26 4.92
C HIS A 490 0.14 11.67 4.36
N ILE A 491 1.01 11.25 5.27
CA ILE A 491 2.25 10.57 4.93
C ILE A 491 2.05 9.09 4.74
N SER A 492 0.96 8.55 5.32
CA SER A 492 0.74 7.13 5.39
C SER A 492 0.60 6.58 4.00
N ALA A 493 -0.11 7.16 3.05
CA ALA A 493 -0.16 6.64 1.68
C ALA A 493 1.05 7.04 0.81
N SER A 494 1.25 6.36 -0.33
CA SER A 494 2.26 6.77 -1.34
C SER A 494 1.78 7.98 -2.18
N ALA A 495 0.46 8.10 -2.37
CA ALA A 495 -0.22 9.28 -2.90
C ALA A 495 -1.46 9.60 -2.05
N THR A 496 -1.93 10.84 -2.08
CA THR A 496 -3.08 11.31 -1.30
C THR A 496 -4.02 12.17 -2.15
N GLY A 497 -5.32 12.05 -1.87
CA GLY A 497 -6.31 12.99 -2.36
C GLY A 497 -6.20 14.30 -1.58
N VAL A 498 -6.11 15.40 -2.31
CA VAL A 498 -6.12 16.76 -1.78
C VAL A 498 -7.48 17.36 -2.07
N THR A 499 -8.19 17.73 -1.02
CA THR A 499 -9.49 18.41 -1.09
C THR A 499 -9.32 19.87 -0.75
N ASP A 500 -10.26 20.72 -1.15
CA ASP A 500 -10.26 22.16 -0.80
C ASP A 500 -8.95 22.91 -1.11
N SER A 501 -8.26 22.52 -2.19
CA SER A 501 -7.03 23.21 -2.62
C SER A 501 -7.28 24.72 -2.71
N PRO A 502 -6.42 25.56 -2.10
CA PRO A 502 -6.58 27.02 -2.10
C PRO A 502 -6.41 27.62 -3.51
N LYS A 503 -6.01 26.80 -4.49
CA LYS A 503 -5.93 27.14 -5.90
C LYS A 503 -6.85 26.24 -6.72
N PRO A 504 -7.67 26.78 -7.63
CA PRO A 504 -8.52 25.96 -8.49
C PRO A 504 -7.67 25.06 -9.41
N PRO A 505 -8.17 23.86 -9.77
CA PRO A 505 -9.36 23.20 -9.21
C PRO A 505 -9.11 22.67 -7.77
N PRO A 506 -10.18 22.50 -6.97
CA PRO A 506 -10.08 22.17 -5.54
C PRO A 506 -9.63 20.73 -5.27
N GLU A 507 -9.92 19.80 -6.17
CA GLU A 507 -9.62 18.38 -6.01
C GLU A 507 -8.40 17.97 -6.83
N ARG A 508 -7.43 17.34 -6.16
CA ARG A 508 -6.14 16.96 -6.77
C ARG A 508 -5.62 15.67 -6.18
N ILE A 509 -4.79 14.95 -6.91
CA ILE A 509 -4.00 13.82 -6.39
C ILE A 509 -2.56 14.30 -6.24
N SER A 510 -1.90 13.98 -5.14
CA SER A 510 -0.51 14.38 -4.87
C SER A 510 0.31 13.21 -4.34
N LEU A 511 1.59 13.13 -4.72
CA LEU A 511 2.56 12.31 -4.00
C LEU A 511 2.77 12.86 -2.58
N THR A 512 3.06 11.96 -1.64
CA THR A 512 3.24 12.29 -0.22
C THR A 512 4.71 12.53 0.12
N TRP A 513 4.97 13.12 1.30
CA TRP A 513 6.34 13.46 1.73
C TRP A 513 7.37 12.33 1.63
N PRO A 514 7.10 11.08 2.09
CA PRO A 514 8.06 10.01 1.98
C PRO A 514 8.44 9.69 0.53
N VAL A 515 7.47 9.79 -0.38
CA VAL A 515 7.65 9.44 -1.79
C VAL A 515 8.43 10.52 -2.52
N LEU A 516 8.07 11.79 -2.33
CA LEU A 516 8.82 12.93 -2.90
C LEU A 516 10.28 12.95 -2.41
N ASN A 517 10.49 12.63 -1.14
CA ASN A 517 11.83 12.56 -0.52
C ASN A 517 12.58 11.25 -0.83
N SER A 518 12.04 10.34 -1.64
CA SER A 518 12.73 9.12 -2.06
C SER A 518 13.52 9.27 -3.37
N ALA A 519 13.44 10.43 -4.03
CA ALA A 519 14.15 10.69 -5.27
C ALA A 519 15.66 10.86 -5.04
N ARG A 520 16.51 10.38 -5.98
CA ARG A 520 17.96 10.67 -5.95
C ARG A 520 18.20 12.15 -6.14
N HIS A 521 17.65 12.69 -7.22
CA HIS A 521 17.81 14.08 -7.62
C HIS A 521 16.46 14.79 -7.61
N VAL A 522 16.38 15.89 -6.88
CA VAL A 522 15.23 16.79 -6.88
C VAL A 522 15.61 18.07 -7.63
N ALA A 523 14.82 18.44 -8.63
CA ALA A 523 14.97 19.68 -9.39
C ALA A 523 13.74 20.58 -9.16
N LEU A 524 13.96 21.71 -8.49
CA LEU A 524 12.94 22.73 -8.22
C LEU A 524 13.03 23.80 -9.30
N LEU A 525 11.94 23.97 -10.05
CA LEU A 525 11.87 24.81 -11.25
C LEU A 525 11.12 26.10 -10.94
N VAL A 526 11.84 27.22 -10.89
CA VAL A 526 11.28 28.50 -10.43
C VAL A 526 11.69 29.65 -11.34
N ALA A 527 10.70 30.36 -11.87
CA ALA A 527 10.90 31.56 -12.67
C ALA A 527 9.85 32.61 -12.29
N GLY A 528 10.22 33.88 -12.38
CA GLY A 528 9.36 35.02 -12.07
C GLY A 528 9.58 35.64 -10.69
N ALA A 529 9.54 36.97 -10.64
CA ALA A 529 9.75 37.75 -9.43
C ALA A 529 8.71 37.46 -8.32
N GLU A 530 7.50 37.03 -8.67
CA GLU A 530 6.47 36.64 -7.71
C GLU A 530 6.86 35.40 -6.88
N LYS A 531 7.89 34.67 -7.30
CA LYS A 531 8.39 33.47 -6.61
C LYS A 531 9.54 33.76 -5.67
N ALA A 532 10.16 34.94 -5.73
CA ALA A 532 11.35 35.27 -4.94
C ALA A 532 11.12 35.17 -3.42
N GLY A 533 9.90 35.42 -2.94
CA GLY A 533 9.51 35.16 -1.56
C GLY A 533 9.61 33.67 -1.20
N ALA A 534 8.94 32.82 -1.97
CA ALA A 534 8.95 31.37 -1.78
C ALA A 534 10.34 30.74 -1.89
N VAL A 535 11.20 31.26 -2.79
CA VAL A 535 12.60 30.85 -2.90
C VAL A 535 13.32 31.15 -1.59
N ARG A 536 13.27 32.40 -1.13
CA ARG A 536 13.90 32.82 0.13
C ARG A 536 13.44 31.96 1.31
N ASP A 537 12.14 31.72 1.42
CA ASP A 537 11.56 30.95 2.53
C ASP A 537 11.92 29.46 2.41
N GLY A 538 11.98 28.90 1.19
CA GLY A 538 12.39 27.51 0.93
C GLY A 538 13.87 27.21 1.22
N HIS A 539 14.73 28.24 1.20
CA HIS A 539 16.12 28.18 1.69
C HIS A 539 16.25 28.38 3.21
N GLY A 540 15.15 28.71 3.89
CA GLY A 540 15.08 28.81 5.33
C GLY A 540 15.17 27.45 6.05
N PRO A 541 14.86 27.43 7.37
CA PRO A 541 14.70 26.19 8.12
C PRO A 541 13.69 25.25 7.47
N ILE A 542 13.91 23.94 7.61
CA ILE A 542 12.96 22.94 7.14
C ILE A 542 11.69 23.04 7.99
N ASP A 543 10.61 23.49 7.35
CA ASP A 543 9.27 23.60 7.93
C ASP A 543 8.26 23.21 6.85
N PRO A 544 7.91 21.92 6.72
CA PRO A 544 6.93 21.47 5.74
C PRO A 544 5.57 22.14 5.93
N TRP A 545 5.14 22.34 7.18
CA TRP A 545 3.82 22.86 7.50
C TRP A 545 3.64 24.28 6.97
N ALA A 546 4.60 25.17 7.21
CA ALA A 546 4.53 26.56 6.75
C ALA A 546 5.09 26.75 5.34
N VAL A 547 6.14 26.02 4.96
CA VAL A 547 6.89 26.20 3.70
C VAL A 547 7.21 24.84 3.07
N PRO A 548 6.26 24.22 2.35
CA PRO A 548 6.44 22.89 1.74
C PRO A 548 7.73 22.75 0.91
N ALA A 549 8.13 23.77 0.15
CA ALA A 549 9.37 23.77 -0.65
C ALA A 549 10.67 23.63 0.18
N SER A 550 10.63 23.95 1.47
CA SER A 550 11.76 23.74 2.39
C SER A 550 11.99 22.25 2.72
N ALA A 551 10.97 21.40 2.51
CA ALA A 551 10.92 20.03 3.05
C ALA A 551 10.97 18.92 1.99
N VAL A 552 11.29 19.25 0.74
CA VAL A 552 11.63 18.27 -0.29
C VAL A 552 13.12 18.31 -0.58
N ARG A 553 13.80 17.18 -0.35
CA ARG A 553 15.24 17.03 -0.55
C ARG A 553 15.55 15.69 -1.21
N GLY A 554 16.39 15.71 -2.23
CA GLY A 554 16.90 14.48 -2.87
C GLY A 554 17.91 13.75 -2.00
N LEU A 555 18.03 12.44 -2.20
CA LEU A 555 18.99 11.59 -1.49
C LEU A 555 20.45 11.93 -1.88
N GLU A 556 20.66 12.38 -3.12
CA GLU A 556 21.97 12.73 -3.66
C GLU A 556 22.10 14.23 -3.95
N SER A 557 21.05 14.86 -4.51
CA SER A 557 21.09 16.31 -4.77
C SER A 557 19.71 16.96 -4.75
N THR A 558 19.70 18.23 -4.34
CA THR A 558 18.56 19.14 -4.53
C THR A 558 19.05 20.37 -5.27
N THR A 559 18.54 20.62 -6.47
CA THR A 559 18.93 21.75 -7.32
C THR A 559 17.74 22.69 -7.50
N TRP A 560 17.93 23.97 -7.18
CA TRP A 560 17.00 25.02 -7.51
C TRP A 560 17.42 25.65 -8.85
N TYR A 561 16.67 25.40 -9.91
CA TYR A 561 16.84 26.11 -11.17
C TYR A 561 15.98 27.38 -11.11
N LEU A 562 16.67 28.52 -11.00
CA LEU A 562 16.07 29.83 -10.78
C LEU A 562 16.32 30.72 -11.99
N ASP A 563 15.35 31.53 -12.40
CA ASP A 563 15.68 32.71 -13.20
C ASP A 563 16.23 33.85 -12.32
N GLU A 564 16.89 34.83 -12.92
CA GLU A 564 17.47 35.98 -12.20
C GLU A 564 16.43 36.70 -11.32
N SER A 565 15.18 36.77 -11.79
CA SER A 565 14.09 37.45 -11.08
C SER A 565 13.61 36.69 -9.84
N ALA A 566 13.57 35.36 -9.90
CA ALA A 566 13.20 34.48 -8.79
C ALA A 566 14.34 34.35 -7.77
N ALA A 567 15.61 34.42 -8.21
CA ALA A 567 16.77 34.41 -7.34
C ALA A 567 16.92 35.69 -6.49
N GLY A 568 16.11 36.72 -6.74
CA GLY A 568 16.21 38.00 -6.06
C GLY A 568 17.37 38.86 -6.53
N GLY A 569 17.89 38.60 -7.75
CA GLY A 569 18.84 39.48 -8.41
C GLY A 569 18.16 40.79 -8.77
N GLU A 570 18.47 41.86 -8.02
CA GLU A 570 18.25 43.22 -8.51
C GLU A 570 19.16 43.45 -9.73
N GLY A 571 18.59 43.94 -10.83
CA GLY A 571 19.37 44.39 -11.99
C GLY A 571 20.28 45.57 -11.72
#